data_AF-H8YWI2-F1
#
_entry.id   AF-H8YWI2-F1
#
_cell.length_a   1.000
_cell.length_b   1.000
_cell.length_c   1.000
_cell.angle_alpha   90.00
_cell.angle_beta   90.00
_cell.angle_gamma   90.00
#
_symmetry.space_group_name_H-M   'P 1'
#
loop_
_entity.id
_entity.type
_entity.pdbx_description
1 polymer ?
#
loop_
_entity_poly.entity_id
_entity_poly.type
_entity_poly.pdbx_seq_one_letter_code
_entity_poly.pdbx_strand_id
1 'polypeptide(L)'
;MDPTIVHFCVGFILTGRLELSWRDGNNEKAFYPIETGDWFSVNNLSLPQPPRLVWFRATCFTRVLAIEVERLNALLLGELADLDGPLHREVMRFYAERWSELAARYHRSLFNPTDTLVLDALDEADSWSSAMSHPEGTLVKVGRDDLAKRIGCTRVTVSRALSRLVADGRVRLEGRRILLLGHQGRGEAA
;
A
#
# COMPACT_ATOMS: atom_id res chain seq x y z
N MET A 1 5.22 7.53 -22.48
CA MET A 1 6.39 7.10 -21.68
C MET A 1 5.87 6.20 -20.60
N ASP A 2 6.31 4.94 -20.58
CA ASP A 2 6.03 4.02 -19.48
C ASP A 2 6.74 4.57 -18.22
N PRO A 3 6.03 5.04 -17.19
CA PRO A 3 6.62 5.66 -16.02
C PRO A 3 7.21 4.63 -15.03
N THR A 4 7.44 3.39 -15.47
CA THR A 4 8.05 2.35 -14.64
C THR A 4 9.45 2.80 -14.22
N ILE A 5 9.57 3.23 -12.97
CA ILE A 5 10.81 3.70 -12.37
C ILE A 5 11.87 2.61 -12.58
N VAL A 6 12.94 3.02 -13.24
CA VAL A 6 14.00 2.22 -13.87
C VAL A 6 14.39 1.01 -13.01
N HIS A 7 14.32 -0.18 -13.61
CA HIS A 7 14.51 -1.49 -12.95
C HIS A 7 15.85 -1.70 -12.22
N PHE A 8 16.82 -0.80 -12.42
CA PHE A 8 18.17 -0.88 -11.85
C PHE A 8 18.47 0.25 -10.86
N CYS A 9 17.47 1.04 -10.49
CA CYS A 9 17.62 2.09 -9.49
C CYS A 9 17.15 1.62 -8.13
N VAL A 10 17.75 2.18 -7.08
CA VAL A 10 17.12 2.30 -5.77
C VAL A 10 16.67 3.74 -5.61
N GLY A 11 15.63 3.97 -4.82
CA GLY A 11 15.27 5.33 -4.50
C GLY A 11 14.47 5.52 -3.24
N PHE A 12 14.17 6.78 -2.97
CA PHE A 12 13.55 7.27 -1.76
C PHE A 12 12.47 8.30 -2.10
N ILE A 13 11.32 8.23 -1.44
CA ILE A 13 10.18 9.12 -1.70
C ILE A 13 10.34 10.39 -0.86
N LEU A 14 10.57 11.53 -1.52
CA LEU A 14 10.68 12.84 -0.86
C LEU A 14 9.33 13.45 -0.53
N THR A 15 8.39 13.34 -1.46
CA THR A 15 7.02 13.83 -1.30
C THR A 15 6.08 13.01 -2.17
N GLY A 16 4.84 12.79 -1.72
CA GLY A 16 3.82 12.08 -2.48
C GLY A 16 3.72 10.62 -2.07
N ARG A 17 3.25 9.77 -2.98
CA ARG A 17 2.93 8.37 -2.70
C ARG A 17 3.06 7.49 -3.94
N LEU A 18 3.71 6.35 -3.74
CA LEU A 18 3.74 5.25 -4.70
C LEU A 18 2.80 4.12 -4.26
N GLU A 19 2.38 3.34 -5.23
CA GLU A 19 1.64 2.10 -5.04
C GLU A 19 2.45 0.99 -5.68
N LEU A 20 2.86 0.03 -4.86
CA LEU A 20 3.53 -1.20 -5.27
C LEU A 20 2.48 -2.19 -5.72
N SER A 21 2.56 -2.77 -6.91
CA SER A 21 1.64 -3.81 -7.36
C SER A 21 2.36 -5.07 -7.83
N TRP A 22 1.79 -6.23 -7.50
CA TRP A 22 2.22 -7.51 -8.08
C TRP A 22 1.44 -7.79 -9.35
N ARG A 23 2.14 -8.10 -10.45
CA ARG A 23 1.51 -8.54 -11.69
C ARG A 23 1.84 -9.98 -12.03
N ASP A 24 0.84 -10.66 -12.56
CA ASP A 24 0.97 -11.93 -13.27
C ASP A 24 0.44 -11.71 -14.69
N GLY A 25 1.36 -11.58 -15.66
CA GLY A 25 1.03 -11.06 -16.99
C GLY A 25 0.48 -9.62 -16.92
N ASN A 26 -0.70 -9.41 -17.50
CA ASN A 26 -1.38 -8.09 -17.49
C ASN A 26 -2.27 -7.86 -16.26
N ASN A 27 -2.39 -8.83 -15.36
CA ASN A 27 -3.31 -8.75 -14.22
C ASN A 27 -2.59 -8.28 -12.94
N GLU A 28 -2.95 -7.10 -12.45
CA GLU A 28 -2.54 -6.60 -11.14
C GLU A 28 -3.32 -7.32 -10.02
N LYS A 29 -2.60 -8.05 -9.16
CA LYS A 29 -3.17 -8.95 -8.15
C LYS A 29 -3.32 -8.34 -6.75
N ALA A 30 -2.42 -7.46 -6.36
CA ALA A 30 -2.43 -6.82 -5.06
C ALA A 30 -1.70 -5.49 -5.19
N PHE A 31 -2.00 -4.56 -4.29
CA PHE A 31 -1.20 -3.36 -4.21
C PHE A 31 -1.03 -2.84 -2.79
N TYR A 32 0.12 -2.21 -2.55
CA TYR A 32 0.57 -1.74 -1.25
C TYR A 32 1.03 -0.28 -1.35
N PRO A 33 0.48 0.63 -0.51
CA PRO A 33 0.91 2.02 -0.52
C PRO A 33 2.30 2.16 0.09
N ILE A 34 3.11 3.03 -0.49
CA ILE A 34 4.45 3.38 -0.02
C ILE A 34 4.52 4.90 0.03
N GLU A 35 4.91 5.45 1.18
CA GLU A 35 4.69 6.85 1.51
C GLU A 35 5.97 7.68 1.50
N THR A 36 5.82 8.98 1.74
CA THR A 36 6.96 9.87 1.92
C THR A 36 7.84 9.36 3.07
N GLY A 37 9.14 9.29 2.84
CA GLY A 37 10.08 8.71 3.80
C GLY A 37 10.39 7.22 3.59
N ASP A 38 9.67 6.55 2.68
CA ASP A 38 9.95 5.15 2.36
C ASP A 38 10.92 5.00 1.18
N TRP A 39 11.62 3.87 1.20
CA TRP A 39 12.43 3.41 0.08
C TRP A 39 11.60 2.66 -0.96
N PHE A 40 12.07 2.64 -2.21
CA PHE A 40 11.55 1.76 -3.27
C PHE A 40 12.70 1.11 -4.04
N SER A 41 12.41 -0.06 -4.64
CA SER A 41 13.38 -0.86 -5.39
C SER A 41 14.65 -1.25 -4.61
N VAL A 42 14.59 -1.30 -3.28
CA VAL A 42 15.73 -1.66 -2.39
C VAL A 42 16.26 -3.06 -2.66
N ASN A 43 15.41 -3.97 -3.16
CA ASN A 43 15.81 -5.32 -3.56
C ASN A 43 16.99 -5.29 -4.56
N ASN A 44 17.10 -4.23 -5.37
CA ASN A 44 18.18 -4.08 -6.34
C ASN A 44 19.55 -3.88 -5.68
N LEU A 45 19.61 -3.39 -4.43
CA LEU A 45 20.86 -3.26 -3.67
C LEU A 45 21.33 -4.60 -3.10
N SER A 46 20.39 -5.50 -2.77
CA SER A 46 20.69 -6.71 -2.00
C SER A 46 20.68 -7.99 -2.85
N LEU A 47 20.00 -7.97 -4.00
CA LEU A 47 19.83 -9.14 -4.87
C LEU A 47 20.49 -8.89 -6.24
N PRO A 48 21.40 -9.78 -6.72
CA PRO A 48 22.04 -9.62 -8.03
C PRO A 48 21.06 -9.65 -9.21
N GLN A 49 19.96 -10.40 -9.07
CA GLN A 49 18.90 -10.54 -10.07
C GLN A 49 17.54 -10.59 -9.37
N PRO A 50 16.99 -9.44 -8.95
CA PRO A 50 15.71 -9.41 -8.26
C PRO A 50 14.59 -9.85 -9.21
N PRO A 51 13.65 -10.68 -8.75
CA PRO A 51 12.55 -11.14 -9.58
C PRO A 51 11.65 -9.96 -9.96
N ARG A 52 11.27 -9.87 -11.24
CA ARG A 52 10.45 -8.78 -11.81
C ARG A 52 8.97 -8.94 -11.50
N LEU A 53 8.65 -8.98 -10.22
CA LEU A 53 7.31 -9.29 -9.74
C LEU A 53 6.53 -8.06 -9.28
N VAL A 54 7.20 -6.90 -9.19
CA VAL A 54 6.62 -5.69 -8.61
C VAL A 54 6.77 -4.47 -9.51
N TRP A 55 5.73 -3.65 -9.55
CA TRP A 55 5.68 -2.39 -10.28
C TRP A 55 5.31 -1.27 -9.32
N PHE A 56 5.88 -0.08 -9.53
CA PHE A 56 5.54 1.11 -8.77
C PHE A 56 4.75 2.06 -9.64
N ARG A 57 3.65 2.58 -9.11
CA ARG A 57 2.81 3.58 -9.76
C ARG A 57 2.62 4.77 -8.84
N ALA A 58 2.90 5.97 -9.33
CA ALA A 58 2.54 7.19 -8.62
C ALA A 58 1.02 7.36 -8.58
N THR A 59 0.46 7.62 -7.40
CA THR A 59 -0.98 7.84 -7.20
C THR A 59 -1.34 9.31 -7.05
N CYS A 60 -0.33 10.16 -6.89
CA CYS A 60 -0.40 11.62 -6.86
C CYS A 60 0.91 12.20 -7.40
N PHE A 61 1.02 13.54 -7.43
CA PHE A 61 2.30 14.19 -7.70
C PHE A 61 3.36 13.69 -6.71
N THR A 62 4.37 13.00 -7.22
CA THR A 62 5.36 12.29 -6.41
C THR A 62 6.76 12.70 -6.83
N ARG A 63 7.59 13.10 -5.87
CA ARG A 63 9.00 13.41 -6.06
C ARG A 63 9.82 12.32 -5.40
N VAL A 64 10.76 11.79 -6.17
CA VAL A 64 11.67 10.74 -5.71
C VAL A 64 13.11 11.16 -5.93
N LEU A 65 14.00 10.68 -5.05
CA LEU A 65 15.41 10.56 -5.35
C LEU A 65 15.65 9.15 -5.85
N ALA A 66 16.34 9.02 -6.98
CA ALA A 66 16.72 7.72 -7.53
C ALA A 66 18.18 7.76 -7.95
N ILE A 67 18.88 6.67 -7.69
CA ILE A 67 20.25 6.45 -8.14
C ILE A 67 20.35 5.03 -8.70
N GLU A 68 21.08 4.89 -9.80
CA GLU A 68 21.43 3.58 -10.34
C GLU A 68 22.29 2.82 -9.32
N VAL A 69 21.97 1.55 -9.09
CA VAL A 69 22.66 0.74 -8.09
C VAL A 69 24.16 0.63 -8.38
N GLU A 70 24.55 0.47 -9.64
CA GLU A 70 25.96 0.41 -10.04
C GLU A 70 26.71 1.71 -9.68
N ARG A 71 26.09 2.86 -9.94
CA ARG A 71 26.64 4.16 -9.57
C ARG A 71 26.74 4.33 -8.06
N LEU A 72 25.71 3.93 -7.32
CA LEU A 72 25.74 3.99 -5.85
C LEU A 72 26.87 3.13 -5.30
N ASN A 73 27.01 1.88 -5.78
CA ASN A 73 28.08 0.98 -5.35
C ASN A 73 29.47 1.56 -5.63
N ALA A 74 29.67 2.19 -6.80
CA ALA A 74 30.94 2.86 -7.10
C ALA A 74 31.26 4.00 -6.13
N LEU A 75 30.26 4.80 -5.74
CA LEU A 75 30.42 5.87 -4.75
C LEU A 75 30.73 5.31 -3.36
N LEU A 76 30.04 4.24 -2.94
CA LEU A 76 30.26 3.58 -1.65
C LEU A 76 31.62 2.87 -1.54
N LEU A 77 32.25 2.53 -2.67
CA LEU A 77 33.62 2.02 -2.69
C LEU A 77 34.69 3.13 -2.67
N GLY A 78 34.29 4.37 -2.95
CA GLY A 78 35.19 5.51 -3.10
C GLY A 78 34.79 6.69 -2.22
N GLU A 79 34.22 7.72 -2.85
CA GLU A 79 33.97 9.04 -2.24
C GLU A 79 33.02 9.01 -1.03
N LEU A 80 32.14 8.00 -0.94
CA LEU A 80 31.13 7.86 0.11
C LEU A 80 31.33 6.58 0.95
N ALA A 81 32.56 6.08 1.06
CA ALA A 81 32.84 4.82 1.76
C ALA A 81 32.47 4.83 3.25
N ASP A 82 32.49 6.01 3.89
CA ASP A 82 32.03 6.20 5.27
C ASP A 82 30.51 6.01 5.45
N LEU A 83 29.73 6.14 4.36
CA LEU A 83 28.27 5.97 4.36
C LEU A 83 27.81 4.54 4.09
N ASP A 84 28.70 3.62 3.70
CA ASP A 84 28.32 2.23 3.38
C ASP A 84 27.66 1.50 4.56
N GLY A 85 28.31 1.53 5.73
CA GLY A 85 27.78 0.94 6.96
C GLY A 85 26.46 1.57 7.43
N PRO A 86 26.36 2.91 7.55
CA PRO A 86 25.11 3.60 7.82
C PRO A 86 23.97 3.24 6.85
N LEU A 87 24.23 3.26 5.54
CA LEU A 87 23.23 2.93 4.52
C LEU A 87 22.72 1.50 4.68
N HIS A 88 23.60 0.52 4.88
CA HIS A 88 23.20 -0.87 5.08
C HIS A 88 22.34 -1.04 6.33
N ARG A 89 22.66 -0.36 7.44
CA ARG A 89 21.82 -0.39 8.65
C ARG A 89 20.43 0.20 8.38
N GLU A 90 20.37 1.29 7.63
CA GLU A 90 19.11 1.93 7.24
C GLU A 90 18.23 1.01 6.39
N VAL A 91 18.82 0.39 5.37
CA VAL A 91 18.14 -0.59 4.51
C VAL A 91 17.64 -1.78 5.33
N MET A 92 18.44 -2.29 6.26
CA MET A 92 18.03 -3.40 7.13
C MET A 92 16.90 -3.02 8.08
N ARG A 93 16.92 -1.79 8.65
CA ARG A 93 15.79 -1.29 9.46
C ARG A 93 14.52 -1.24 8.62
N PHE A 94 14.60 -0.67 7.41
CA PHE A 94 13.46 -0.60 6.49
C PHE A 94 12.88 -1.99 6.18
N TYR A 95 13.74 -2.98 5.88
CA TYR A 95 13.28 -4.36 5.67
C TYR A 95 12.63 -4.97 6.91
N ALA A 96 13.19 -4.76 8.10
CA ALA A 96 12.64 -5.29 9.35
C ALA A 96 11.25 -4.70 9.66
N GLU A 97 11.08 -3.40 9.47
CA GLU A 97 9.80 -2.70 9.63
C GLU A 97 8.76 -3.22 8.63
N ARG A 98 9.11 -3.29 7.34
CA ARG A 98 8.20 -3.79 6.29
C ARG A 98 7.87 -5.26 6.46
N TRP A 99 8.84 -6.10 6.82
CA TRP A 99 8.60 -7.50 7.12
C TRP A 99 7.60 -7.66 8.26
N SER A 100 7.78 -6.92 9.35
CA SER A 100 6.88 -6.96 10.51
C SER A 100 5.46 -6.55 10.14
N GLU A 101 5.31 -5.49 9.33
CA GLU A 101 4.00 -5.05 8.85
C GLU A 101 3.34 -6.10 7.94
N LEU A 102 4.08 -6.66 6.99
CA LEU A 102 3.58 -7.70 6.09
C LEU A 102 3.21 -8.98 6.83
N ALA A 103 4.01 -9.40 7.80
CA ALA A 103 3.72 -10.57 8.64
C ALA A 103 2.44 -10.36 9.46
N ALA A 104 2.24 -9.17 10.04
CA ALA A 104 1.01 -8.83 10.76
C ALA A 104 -0.21 -8.81 9.83
N ARG A 105 -0.08 -8.23 8.63
CA ARG A 105 -1.15 -8.25 7.61
C ARG A 105 -1.49 -9.68 7.17
N TYR A 106 -0.47 -10.52 6.93
CA TYR A 106 -0.65 -11.92 6.58
C TYR A 106 -1.37 -12.70 7.68
N HIS A 107 -0.94 -12.54 8.94
CA HIS A 107 -1.60 -13.14 10.09
C HIS A 107 -3.07 -12.71 10.19
N ARG A 108 -3.36 -11.40 10.10
CA ARG A 108 -4.75 -10.90 10.08
C ARG A 108 -5.56 -11.52 8.94
N SER A 109 -5.01 -11.62 7.74
CA SER A 109 -5.70 -12.22 6.59
C SER A 109 -6.06 -13.69 6.79
N LEU A 110 -5.29 -14.44 7.60
CA LEU A 110 -5.56 -15.85 7.88
C LEU A 110 -6.58 -16.07 8.99
N PHE A 111 -6.54 -15.23 10.04
CA PHE A 111 -7.25 -15.51 11.28
C PHE A 111 -8.43 -14.56 11.55
N ASN A 112 -8.47 -13.38 10.94
CA ASN A 112 -9.56 -12.44 11.17
C ASN A 112 -10.74 -12.69 10.21
N PRO A 113 -11.98 -12.49 10.67
CA PRO A 113 -13.13 -12.45 9.77
C PRO A 113 -12.95 -11.39 8.69
N THR A 114 -13.42 -11.68 7.46
CA THR A 114 -13.33 -10.72 6.34
C THR A 114 -13.98 -9.38 6.68
N ASP A 115 -15.03 -9.36 7.48
CA ASP A 115 -15.77 -8.16 7.84
C ASP A 115 -14.88 -7.21 8.65
N THR A 116 -14.09 -7.75 9.58
CA THR A 116 -13.05 -7.02 10.32
C THR A 116 -11.99 -6.48 9.35
N LEU A 117 -11.52 -7.29 8.41
CA LEU A 117 -10.52 -6.86 7.43
C LEU A 117 -11.02 -5.73 6.51
N VAL A 118 -12.31 -5.76 6.15
CA VAL A 118 -12.94 -4.68 5.37
C VAL A 118 -13.03 -3.40 6.20
N LEU A 119 -13.40 -3.50 7.48
CA LEU A 119 -13.46 -2.35 8.38
C LEU A 119 -12.06 -1.76 8.60
N ASP A 120 -11.06 -2.58 8.96
CA ASP A 120 -9.67 -2.14 9.12
C ASP A 120 -9.16 -1.40 7.87
N ALA A 121 -9.45 -1.93 6.67
CA ALA A 121 -9.05 -1.30 5.42
C ALA A 121 -9.77 0.03 5.18
N LEU A 122 -11.04 0.16 5.57
CA LEU A 122 -11.81 1.39 5.44
C LEU A 122 -11.43 2.42 6.51
N ASP A 123 -11.03 2.00 7.71
CA ASP A 123 -10.48 2.87 8.75
C ASP A 123 -9.14 3.48 8.30
N GLU A 124 -8.30 2.70 7.61
CA GLU A 124 -7.08 3.18 6.97
C GLU A 124 -7.35 4.08 5.73
N ALA A 125 -8.61 4.21 5.30
CA ALA A 125 -8.94 4.88 4.03
C ALA A 125 -8.82 6.39 4.07
N ASP A 126 -8.77 7.05 5.24
CA ASP A 126 -8.50 8.49 5.35
C ASP A 126 -7.17 8.86 4.69
N SER A 127 -6.22 7.93 4.67
CA SER A 127 -4.96 8.11 3.95
C SER A 127 -5.16 8.09 2.43
N TRP A 128 -6.22 7.50 1.90
CA TRP A 128 -6.42 7.30 0.45
C TRP A 128 -6.83 8.60 -0.23
N SER A 129 -6.31 8.82 -1.45
CA SER A 129 -6.67 10.00 -2.26
C SER A 129 -8.14 10.03 -2.70
N SER A 130 -8.86 8.93 -2.52
CA SER A 130 -10.28 8.80 -2.85
C SER A 130 -11.22 8.95 -1.65
N ALA A 131 -10.69 9.22 -0.46
CA ALA A 131 -11.47 9.49 0.73
C ALA A 131 -11.93 10.95 0.80
N MET A 132 -13.11 11.14 1.38
CA MET A 132 -13.79 12.42 1.55
C MET A 132 -14.45 12.42 2.93
N SER A 133 -14.33 13.52 3.67
CA SER A 133 -15.08 13.71 4.90
C SER A 133 -16.58 13.76 4.62
N HIS A 134 -17.38 13.09 5.45
CA HIS A 134 -18.82 13.07 5.36
C HIS A 134 -19.42 13.33 6.76
N PRO A 135 -20.58 13.99 6.89
CA PRO A 135 -21.18 14.26 8.20
C PRO A 135 -21.39 13.00 9.06
N GLU A 136 -21.66 11.87 8.42
CA GLU A 136 -21.89 10.58 9.07
C GLU A 136 -20.62 9.69 9.21
N GLY A 137 -19.46 10.14 8.70
CA GLY A 137 -18.21 9.38 8.76
C GLY A 137 -17.25 9.64 7.58
N THR A 138 -16.64 8.59 7.05
CA THR A 138 -15.68 8.70 5.93
C THR A 138 -16.28 8.10 4.67
N LEU A 139 -16.41 8.90 3.61
CA LEU A 139 -16.88 8.45 2.30
C LEU A 139 -15.69 8.16 1.39
N VAL A 140 -15.60 6.93 0.91
CA VAL A 140 -14.47 6.47 0.10
C VAL A 140 -14.94 6.03 -1.28
N LYS A 141 -14.38 6.61 -2.34
CA LYS A 141 -14.61 6.13 -3.71
C LYS A 141 -13.65 4.97 -4.02
N VAL A 142 -14.14 3.74 -3.88
CA VAL A 142 -13.35 2.52 -4.12
C VAL A 142 -14.21 1.42 -4.75
N GLY A 143 -13.68 0.78 -5.79
CA GLY A 143 -14.32 -0.39 -6.41
C GLY A 143 -14.15 -1.63 -5.53
N ARG A 144 -15.08 -2.59 -5.65
CA ARG A 144 -14.98 -3.87 -4.93
C ARG A 144 -13.73 -4.67 -5.32
N ASP A 145 -13.31 -4.58 -6.57
CA ASP A 145 -12.07 -5.21 -7.05
C ASP A 145 -10.83 -4.58 -6.40
N ASP A 146 -10.78 -3.25 -6.31
CA ASP A 146 -9.66 -2.54 -5.69
C ASP A 146 -9.61 -2.77 -4.18
N LEU A 147 -10.77 -2.78 -3.52
CA LEU A 147 -10.86 -3.11 -2.10
C LEU A 147 -10.44 -4.57 -1.83
N ALA A 148 -10.82 -5.50 -2.69
CA ALA A 148 -10.41 -6.89 -2.61
C ALA A 148 -8.89 -7.07 -2.75
N LYS A 149 -8.26 -6.33 -3.67
CA LYS A 149 -6.80 -6.30 -3.83
C LYS A 149 -6.07 -5.72 -2.62
N ARG A 150 -6.61 -4.67 -1.97
CA ARG A 150 -6.05 -4.09 -0.75
C ARG A 150 -6.07 -5.06 0.43
N ILE A 151 -7.17 -5.82 0.55
CA ILE A 151 -7.36 -6.79 1.64
C ILE A 151 -6.62 -8.12 1.36
N GLY A 152 -6.40 -8.45 0.09
CA GLY A 152 -5.82 -9.74 -0.31
C GLY A 152 -6.85 -10.86 -0.41
N CYS A 153 -8.10 -10.55 -0.83
CA CYS A 153 -9.14 -11.56 -1.01
C CYS A 153 -9.86 -11.41 -2.35
N THR A 154 -10.88 -12.23 -2.60
CA THR A 154 -11.65 -12.14 -3.86
C THR A 154 -12.69 -11.03 -3.79
N ARG A 155 -13.05 -10.46 -4.95
CA ARG A 155 -14.19 -9.54 -5.05
C ARG A 155 -15.48 -10.12 -4.46
N VAL A 156 -15.74 -11.41 -4.67
CA VAL A 156 -16.94 -12.08 -4.16
C VAL A 156 -16.92 -12.08 -2.63
N THR A 157 -15.77 -12.39 -2.02
CA THR A 157 -15.56 -12.38 -0.58
C THR A 157 -15.81 -10.99 0.02
N VAL A 158 -15.23 -9.94 -0.57
CA VAL A 158 -15.49 -8.54 -0.18
C VAL A 158 -16.95 -8.16 -0.35
N SER A 159 -17.58 -8.55 -1.45
CA SER A 159 -18.98 -8.21 -1.72
C SER A 159 -19.91 -8.77 -0.64
N ARG A 160 -19.67 -10.02 -0.22
CA ARG A 160 -20.43 -10.67 0.86
C ARG A 160 -20.18 -10.01 2.22
N ALA A 161 -18.94 -9.64 2.51
CA ALA A 161 -18.58 -8.92 3.73
C ALA A 161 -19.26 -7.55 3.79
N LEU A 162 -19.23 -6.78 2.69
CA LEU A 162 -19.94 -5.50 2.61
C LEU A 162 -21.45 -5.67 2.82
N SER A 163 -22.07 -6.71 2.25
CA SER A 163 -23.50 -6.97 2.48
C SER A 163 -23.82 -7.21 3.96
N ARG A 164 -22.98 -7.94 4.70
CA ARG A 164 -23.13 -8.12 6.15
C ARG A 164 -22.93 -6.82 6.91
N LEU A 165 -21.87 -6.07 6.59
CA LEU A 165 -21.59 -4.79 7.23
C LEU A 165 -22.69 -3.73 6.98
N VAL A 166 -23.39 -3.79 5.84
CA VAL A 166 -24.58 -2.95 5.58
C VAL A 166 -25.74 -3.37 6.48
N ALA A 167 -26.00 -4.68 6.58
CA ALA A 167 -27.04 -5.20 7.48
C ALA A 167 -26.77 -4.84 8.95
N ASP A 168 -25.50 -4.82 9.35
CA ASP A 168 -25.04 -4.46 10.69
C ASP A 168 -24.97 -2.94 10.93
N GLY A 169 -25.34 -2.11 9.94
CA GLY A 169 -25.30 -0.65 10.05
C GLY A 169 -23.89 -0.07 10.23
N ARG A 170 -22.85 -0.79 9.79
CA ARG A 170 -21.45 -0.35 9.88
C ARG A 170 -21.01 0.44 8.65
N VAL A 171 -21.60 0.15 7.49
CA VAL A 171 -21.28 0.84 6.23
C VAL A 171 -22.54 1.10 5.41
N ARG A 172 -22.53 2.14 4.58
CA ARG A 172 -23.56 2.40 3.55
C ARG A 172 -22.92 2.36 2.17
N LEU A 173 -23.60 1.75 1.21
CA LEU A 173 -23.12 1.64 -0.18
C LEU A 173 -23.79 2.68 -1.07
N GLU A 174 -22.99 3.49 -1.74
CA GLU A 174 -23.44 4.54 -2.67
C GLU A 174 -22.81 4.30 -4.05
N GLY A 175 -23.30 3.29 -4.75
CA GLY A 175 -22.78 2.87 -6.06
C GLY A 175 -21.34 2.37 -5.99
N ARG A 176 -20.38 3.22 -6.42
CA ARG A 176 -18.91 2.97 -6.33
C ARG A 176 -18.27 3.62 -5.11
N ARG A 177 -19.07 4.17 -4.20
CA ARG A 177 -18.62 4.76 -2.96
C ARG A 177 -19.08 3.91 -1.78
N ILE A 178 -18.27 3.87 -0.75
CA ILE A 178 -18.54 3.18 0.51
C ILE A 178 -18.43 4.25 1.59
N LEU A 179 -19.52 4.49 2.31
CA LEU A 179 -19.53 5.32 3.49
C LEU A 179 -19.27 4.42 4.70
N LEU A 180 -18.13 4.61 5.34
CA LEU A 180 -17.85 4.05 6.65
C LEU A 180 -18.54 4.94 7.69
N LEU A 181 -19.48 4.36 8.43
CA LEU A 181 -20.24 5.10 9.43
C LEU A 181 -19.40 5.25 10.70
N GLY A 182 -19.20 6.50 11.14
CA GLY A 182 -18.51 6.80 12.38
C GLY A 182 -19.33 6.36 13.61
N HIS A 183 -18.73 6.45 14.80
CA HIS A 183 -19.41 6.12 16.05
C HIS A 183 -20.70 6.94 16.31
N GLN A 184 -20.87 8.06 15.59
CA GLN A 184 -22.05 8.92 15.68
C GLN A 184 -23.27 8.43 14.87
N GLY A 185 -23.12 7.41 14.02
CA GLY A 185 -24.25 6.79 13.29
C GLY A 185 -25.03 5.74 14.11
N ARG A 186 -24.72 5.56 15.40
CA ARG A 186 -25.41 4.62 16.30
C ARG A 186 -26.59 5.24 17.07
N GLY A 187 -26.90 6.52 16.83
CA GLY A 187 -28.09 7.17 17.36
C GLY A 187 -29.16 7.27 16.29
N GLU A 188 -30.39 6.91 16.65
CA GLU A 188 -31.62 7.06 15.85
C GLU A 188 -31.95 5.92 14.88
N ALA A 189 -32.17 4.73 15.46
CA ALA A 189 -33.31 3.91 15.05
C ALA A 189 -34.19 3.71 16.30
N ALA A 190 -35.16 4.61 16.46
CA ALA A 190 -36.34 4.41 17.29
C ALA A 190 -37.46 3.80 16.43
#